data_AF-A0A6S7LT82-F1
#
_entry.id   AF-A0A6S7LT82-F1
#
_cell.length_a   1.000
_cell.length_b   1.000
_cell.length_c   1.000
_cell.angle_alpha   90.00
_cell.angle_beta   90.00
_cell.angle_gamma   90.00
#
_symmetry.space_group_name_H-M   'P 1'
#
loop_
_entity.id
_entity.type
_entity.pdbx_description
1 polymer ?
#
loop_
_entity_poly.entity_id
_entity_poly.type
_entity_poly.pdbx_seq_one_letter_code
_entity_poly.pdbx_strand_id
1 'polypeptide(L)'
;LVYSNDYDVVSICETWLNDSVMSAEILTGYNIYRKDRPGRTGGGVLIAVKSDIRSSHRKDLERDNIEFAVVELVKDYNKSVILYTVYLPEPRQDELHQLNSSL
;
A
#
# COMPACT_ATOMS: atom_id res chain seq x y z
N LEU A 1 -2.93 -4.29 -18.20
CA LEU A 1 -1.59 -4.63 -17.67
C LEU A 1 -1.68 -5.54 -16.44
N VAL A 2 -2.41 -5.17 -15.39
CA VAL A 2 -2.62 -6.07 -14.24
C VAL A 2 -3.44 -7.29 -14.64
N TYR A 3 -4.58 -7.11 -15.32
CA TYR A 3 -5.42 -8.23 -15.80
C TYR A 3 -4.80 -9.14 -16.87
N SER A 4 -3.67 -8.75 -17.46
CA SER A 4 -3.01 -9.55 -18.50
C SER A 4 -1.98 -10.54 -17.94
N ASN A 5 -1.74 -10.52 -16.64
CA ASN A 5 -0.81 -11.42 -15.95
C ASN A 5 -1.41 -11.85 -14.60
N ASP A 6 -0.87 -12.92 -14.03
CA ASP A 6 -1.25 -13.39 -12.70
C ASP A 6 -0.21 -12.90 -11.68
N TYR A 7 -0.48 -11.76 -11.05
CA TYR A 7 0.39 -11.17 -10.04
C TYR A 7 -0.11 -11.51 -8.63
N ASP A 8 0.77 -11.96 -7.74
CA ASP A 8 0.39 -12.20 -6.34
C ASP A 8 0.15 -10.88 -5.58
N VAL A 9 0.95 -9.85 -5.91
CA VAL A 9 0.89 -8.54 -5.29
C VAL A 9 1.12 -7.45 -6.33
N VAL A 10 0.34 -6.37 -6.24
CA VAL A 10 0.52 -5.16 -7.05
C VAL A 10 0.65 -3.96 -6.12
N SER A 11 1.71 -3.18 -6.30
CA SER A 11 1.94 -1.93 -5.60
C SER A 11 1.80 -0.77 -6.59
N ILE A 12 1.04 0.26 -6.20
CA ILE A 12 0.74 1.43 -7.02
C ILE A 12 0.96 2.68 -6.18
N CYS A 13 1.77 3.60 -6.71
CA CYS A 13 1.86 4.98 -6.23
C CYS A 13 1.09 5.90 -7.19
N GLU A 14 0.69 7.08 -6.70
CA GLU A 14 -0.09 8.04 -7.50
C GLU A 14 -1.41 7.43 -7.99
N THR A 15 -2.21 6.91 -7.05
CA THR A 15 -3.50 6.28 -7.34
C THR A 15 -4.58 7.29 -7.72
N TRP A 16 -4.49 8.52 -7.20
CA TRP A 16 -5.46 9.60 -7.41
C TRP A 16 -6.88 9.24 -6.95
N LEU A 17 -7.00 8.24 -6.07
CA LEU A 17 -8.27 7.79 -5.54
C LEU A 17 -8.68 8.60 -4.31
N ASN A 18 -9.97 8.56 -4.00
CA ASN A 18 -10.56 9.11 -2.78
C ASN A 18 -11.67 8.20 -2.27
N ASP A 19 -12.32 8.60 -1.18
CA ASP A 19 -13.37 7.85 -0.48
C ASP A 19 -14.64 7.58 -1.31
N SER A 20 -14.84 8.28 -2.44
CA SER A 20 -15.94 7.98 -3.37
C SER A 20 -15.75 6.69 -4.16
N VAL A 21 -14.52 6.17 -4.24
CA VAL A 21 -14.21 4.89 -4.92
C VAL A 21 -14.03 3.80 -3.89
N MET A 22 -14.88 2.79 -3.91
CA MET A 22 -14.81 1.66 -3.00
C MET A 22 -13.63 0.75 -3.38
N SER A 23 -13.00 0.14 -2.37
CA SER A 23 -11.91 -0.83 -2.60
C SER A 23 -12.31 -1.99 -3.53
N ALA A 24 -13.56 -2.44 -3.47
CA ALA A 24 -14.07 -3.51 -4.30
C ALA A 24 -14.13 -3.16 -5.81
N GLU A 25 -14.10 -1.88 -6.17
CA GLU A 25 -14.18 -1.41 -7.55
C GLU A 25 -12.80 -1.35 -8.25
N ILE A 26 -11.70 -1.44 -7.50
CA ILE A 26 -10.35 -1.19 -8.02
C ILE A 26 -9.80 -2.41 -8.76
N LEU A 27 -9.81 -3.57 -8.10
CA LEU A 27 -9.25 -4.80 -8.66
C LEU A 27 -9.94 -6.03 -8.07
N THR A 28 -10.77 -6.68 -8.89
CA THR A 28 -11.50 -7.88 -8.48
C THR A 28 -10.54 -9.06 -8.23
N GLY A 29 -10.80 -9.83 -7.16
CA GLY A 29 -9.96 -10.96 -6.76
C GLY A 29 -8.76 -10.60 -5.90
N TYR A 30 -8.68 -9.34 -5.44
CA TYR A 30 -7.60 -8.86 -4.58
C TYR A 30 -8.17 -8.16 -3.34
N ASN A 31 -7.49 -8.35 -2.21
CA ASN A 31 -7.63 -7.54 -1.02
C ASN A 31 -6.86 -6.23 -1.22
N ILE A 32 -7.55 -5.11 -1.05
CA ILE A 32 -6.97 -3.78 -1.27
C ILE A 32 -6.64 -3.11 0.06
N TYR A 33 -5.37 -2.69 0.18
CA TYR A 33 -4.86 -1.87 1.26
C TYR A 33 -4.37 -0.56 0.65
N ARG A 34 -4.98 0.57 1.02
CA ARG A 34 -4.66 1.85 0.39
C ARG A 34 -4.64 2.98 1.41
N LYS A 35 -3.94 4.04 1.03
CA LYS A 35 -3.95 5.32 1.72
C LYS A 35 -4.12 6.42 0.69
N ASP A 36 -5.27 7.08 0.75
CA ASP A 36 -5.60 8.18 -0.14
C ASP A 36 -5.09 9.51 0.39
N ARG A 37 -5.09 10.52 -0.49
CA ARG A 37 -4.72 11.89 -0.17
C ARG A 37 -5.95 12.82 -0.27
N PRO A 38 -6.78 12.91 0.78
CA PRO A 38 -7.97 13.76 0.72
C PRO A 38 -7.59 15.24 0.61
N GLY A 39 -8.41 16.01 -0.12
CA GLY A 39 -8.29 17.47 -0.20
C GLY A 39 -7.16 18.01 -1.08
N ARG A 40 -6.45 17.16 -1.82
CA ARG A 40 -5.42 17.59 -2.80
C ARG A 40 -5.57 16.81 -4.11
N THR A 41 -5.13 17.40 -5.21
CA THR A 41 -5.00 16.70 -6.49
C THR A 41 -3.76 15.83 -6.49
N GLY A 42 -3.89 14.58 -6.91
CA GLY A 42 -2.80 13.61 -7.02
C GLY A 42 -2.35 12.98 -5.69
N GLY A 43 -1.40 12.06 -5.78
CA GLY A 43 -0.92 11.26 -4.65
C GLY A 43 -1.70 9.96 -4.43
N GLY A 44 -1.56 9.44 -3.21
CA GLY A 44 -2.15 8.18 -2.77
C GLY A 44 -1.30 6.95 -3.13
N VAL A 45 -1.42 5.91 -2.31
CA VAL A 45 -0.73 4.63 -2.48
C VAL A 45 -1.69 3.46 -2.28
N LEU A 46 -1.39 2.34 -2.93
CA LEU A 46 -2.19 1.12 -2.86
C LEU A 46 -1.29 -0.13 -2.95
N ILE A 47 -1.61 -1.12 -2.13
CA ILE A 47 -1.14 -2.49 -2.21
C ILE A 47 -2.36 -3.37 -2.42
N ALA A 48 -2.42 -4.06 -3.56
CA ALA A 48 -3.39 -5.12 -3.83
C ALA A 48 -2.71 -6.48 -3.62
N VAL A 49 -3.31 -7.34 -2.81
CA VAL A 49 -2.83 -8.71 -2.57
C VAL A 49 -3.89 -9.68 -3.06
N LYS A 50 -3.50 -10.69 -3.84
CA LYS A 50 -4.44 -11.70 -4.34
C LYS A 50 -5.23 -12.32 -3.18
N SER A 51 -6.54 -12.50 -3.35
CA SER A 51 -7.46 -12.79 -2.24
C SER A 51 -7.22 -14.13 -1.53
N ASP A 52 -6.55 -15.07 -2.20
CA ASP A 52 -6.16 -16.37 -1.67
C ASP A 52 -4.86 -16.32 -0.85
N ILE A 53 -4.15 -15.19 -0.83
CA ILE A 53 -2.98 -14.96 0.01
C ILE A 53 -3.43 -14.34 1.34
N ARG A 54 -3.00 -14.94 2.45
CA ARG A 54 -3.27 -14.40 3.78
C ARG A 54 -2.47 -13.13 4.00
N SER A 55 -3.15 -12.01 4.20
CA SER A 55 -2.53 -10.71 4.41
C SER A 55 -3.23 -9.87 5.47
N SER A 56 -2.48 -8.98 6.12
CA SER A 56 -3.00 -8.04 7.11
C SER A 56 -2.41 -6.64 6.96
N HIS A 57 -3.27 -5.63 7.11
CA HIS A 57 -2.86 -4.22 7.10
C HIS A 57 -2.12 -3.88 8.40
N ARG A 58 -0.85 -3.49 8.31
CA ARG A 58 -0.02 -3.10 9.45
C ARG A 58 -0.03 -1.58 9.64
N LYS A 59 -1.22 -1.05 9.95
CA LYS A 59 -1.42 0.39 10.24
C LYS A 59 -0.57 0.90 11.39
N ASP A 60 -0.18 0.01 12.32
CA ASP A 60 0.74 0.31 13.42
C ASP A 60 2.15 0.71 12.95
N LEU A 61 2.54 0.32 11.74
CA LEU A 61 3.81 0.69 11.13
C LEU A 61 3.71 1.93 10.23
N GLU A 62 2.50 2.41 9.94
CA GLU A 62 2.28 3.56 9.07
C GLU A 62 2.57 4.89 9.77
N ARG A 63 2.62 5.97 8.98
CA ARG A 63 2.80 7.35 9.44
C ARG A 63 1.73 8.22 8.81
N ASP A 64 1.01 8.99 9.61
CA ASP A 64 -0.19 9.71 9.15
C ASP A 64 0.09 10.73 8.04
N ASN A 65 1.24 11.41 8.09
CA ASN A 65 1.56 12.50 7.16
C ASN A 65 2.25 12.07 5.87
N ILE A 66 2.45 10.76 5.67
CA ILE A 66 3.14 10.20 4.50
C ILE A 66 2.19 9.30 3.73
N GLU A 67 2.20 9.35 2.40
CA GLU A 67 1.54 8.36 1.55
C GLU A 67 2.27 7.01 1.68
N PHE A 68 1.90 6.25 2.72
CA PHE A 68 2.57 5.03 3.14
C PHE A 68 1.56 3.95 3.50
N ALA A 69 1.68 2.79 2.86
CA ALA A 69 0.87 1.61 3.12
C ALA A 69 1.78 0.42 3.49
N VAL A 70 1.41 -0.33 4.54
CA VAL A 70 2.16 -1.49 5.01
C VAL A 70 1.28 -2.73 5.10
N VAL A 71 1.70 -3.81 4.46
CA VAL A 71 0.97 -5.08 4.46
C VAL A 71 1.90 -6.21 4.84
N GLU A 72 1.48 -7.02 5.79
CA GLU A 72 2.16 -8.27 6.13
C GLU A 72 1.49 -9.42 5.37
N LEU A 73 2.28 -10.15 4.59
CA LEU A 73 1.91 -11.41 3.96
C LEU A 73 2.31 -12.56 4.88
N VAL A 74 1.36 -13.39 5.24
CA VAL A 74 1.58 -14.55 6.11
C VAL A 74 1.73 -15.78 5.25
N LYS A 75 2.91 -16.39 5.26
CA LYS A 75 3.17 -17.70 4.65
C LYS A 75 3.05 -18.79 5.71
N ASP A 76 2.82 -20.02 5.27
CA ASP A 76 2.84 -21.19 6.16
C ASP A 76 4.16 -21.26 6.96
N TYR A 77 4.09 -21.84 8.16
CA TYR A 77 5.23 -22.09 9.05
C TYR A 77 5.91 -20.84 9.64
N ASN A 78 5.14 -19.82 10.05
CA ASN A 78 5.59 -18.63 10.78
C ASN A 78 6.60 -17.73 10.04
N LYS A 79 6.67 -17.82 8.71
CA LYS A 79 7.43 -16.86 7.91
C LYS A 79 6.47 -15.82 7.37
N SER A 80 6.69 -14.56 7.70
CA SER A 80 5.96 -13.45 7.09
C SER A 80 6.89 -12.56 6.28
N VAL A 81 6.32 -11.89 5.29
CA VAL A 81 6.97 -10.86 4.48
C VAL A 81 6.22 -9.57 4.73
N ILE A 82 6.89 -8.53 5.18
CA ILE A 82 6.30 -7.20 5.31
C ILE A 82 6.62 -6.41 4.05
N LEU A 83 5.57 -5.93 3.38
CA LEU A 83 5.63 -5.11 2.19
C LEU A 83 5.32 -3.66 2.54
N TYR A 84 6.14 -2.77 2.01
CA TYR A 84 6.07 -1.34 2.20
C TYR A 84 5.85 -0.68 0.84
N THR A 85 4.83 0.15 0.71
CA THR A 85 4.65 1.04 -0.45
C THR A 85 4.58 2.46 0.04
N VAL A 86 5.57 3.25 -0.37
CA VAL A 86 5.70 4.65 0.04
C VAL A 86 5.83 5.52 -1.20
N TYR A 87 5.10 6.63 -1.19
CA TYR A 87 5.28 7.71 -2.15
C TYR A 87 5.71 8.97 -1.39
N LEU A 88 6.79 9.59 -1.86
CA LEU A 88 7.40 10.77 -1.25
C LEU A 88 7.49 11.86 -2.33
N PRO A 89 6.48 12.75 -2.43
CA PRO A 89 6.41 13.73 -3.52
C PRO A 89 7.56 14.75 -3.49
N GLU A 90 8.08 15.07 -2.31
CA GLU A 90 9.24 15.95 -2.12
C GLU A 90 10.08 15.39 -0.97
N PRO A 91 11.39 15.12 -1.14
CA PRO A 91 12.22 14.69 -0.04
C PRO A 91 12.47 15.88 0.88
N ARG A 92 11.56 16.12 1.82
CA ARG A 92 11.97 16.75 3.08
C ARG A 92 12.92 15.76 3.72
N GLN A 93 14.22 16.05 3.67
CA GLN A 93 15.31 15.12 4.03
C GLN A 93 15.04 14.37 5.35
N ASP A 94 14.34 15.03 6.28
CA ASP A 94 13.99 14.51 7.60
C ASP A 94 13.07 13.27 7.59
N GLU A 95 12.16 13.12 6.63
CA GLU A 95 11.18 12.02 6.61
C GLU A 95 11.80 10.71 6.09
N LEU A 96 12.69 10.79 5.09
CA LEU A 96 13.47 9.66 4.59
C LEU A 96 14.41 9.11 5.66
N HIS A 97 15.05 9.98 6.43
CA HIS A 97 15.91 9.57 7.53
C HIS A 97 15.11 8.84 8.63
N GLN A 98 13.92 9.31 8.97
CA GLN A 98 13.06 8.66 9.96
C GLN A 98 12.59 7.27 9.49
N LEU A 99 12.19 7.12 8.23
CA LEU A 99 11.83 5.81 7.67
C LEU A 99 13.00 4.83 7.77
N ASN A 100 14.18 5.22 7.27
CA ASN A 100 15.37 4.37 7.27
C ASN A 100 15.88 4.03 8.68
N SER A 101 15.65 4.89 9.67
CA SER A 101 16.02 4.60 11.06
C SER A 101 15.05 3.66 11.80
N SER A 102 13.89 3.38 11.20
CA SER A 102 12.83 2.57 11.82
C SER A 102 12.59 1.22 11.13
N LEU A 103 13.27 0.98 10.01
CA LEU A 103 13.41 -0.32 9.34
C LEU A 103 14.62 -1.08 9.91
#